data_AF-A0A5M9NW23-F1
#
_entry.id   AF-A0A5M9NW23-F1
#
_cell.length_a   1.000
_cell.length_b   1.000
_cell.length_c   1.000
_cell.angle_alpha   90.00
_cell.angle_beta   90.00
_cell.angle_gamma   90.00
#
_symmetry.space_group_name_H-M   'P 1'
#
loop_
_entity.id
_entity.type
_entity.pdbx_description
1 polymer ?
#
loop_
_entity_poly.entity_id
_entity_poly.type
_entity_poly.pdbx_seq_one_letter_code
_entity_poly.pdbx_strand_id
1 'polypeptide(L)' 'MTDNGSEVAIVGDFSVYTSKPLKDFIYESNRGRDIFFVSSEEDAVDGLKKF' A
#
# COMPACT_ATOMS: atom_id res chain seq x y z
N MET A 1 9.51 -15.53 -19.05
CA MET A 1 8.94 -15.83 -17.73
C MET A 1 8.67 -14.48 -17.10
N THR A 2 7.42 -14.00 -17.14
CA THR A 2 7.07 -12.73 -16.49
C THR A 2 7.00 -13.02 -14.99
N ASP A 3 7.82 -12.31 -14.22
CA ASP A 3 7.76 -12.30 -12.77
C ASP A 3 6.50 -11.51 -12.39
N ASN A 4 5.36 -12.20 -12.29
CA ASN A 4 4.13 -11.62 -11.79
C ASN A 4 4.24 -11.57 -10.26
N GLY A 5 5.04 -10.64 -9.74
CA GLY A 5 5.02 -10.29 -8.33
C GLY A 5 3.58 -9.98 -7.91
N SER A 6 3.10 -10.58 -6.83
CA SER A 6 1.73 -10.34 -6.35
C SER A 6 1.68 -9.01 -5.62
N GLU A 7 1.10 -8.00 -6.26
CA GLU A 7 0.84 -6.69 -5.66
C GLU A 7 -0.38 -6.76 -4.73
N VAL A 8 -0.29 -6.12 -3.56
CA VAL A 8 -1.36 -6.13 -2.55
C VAL A 8 -1.66 -4.71 -2.07
N ALA A 9 -2.94 -4.33 -2.07
CA ALA A 9 -3.42 -3.10 -1.46
C ALA A 9 -4.17 -3.40 -0.15
N ILE A 10 -3.83 -2.70 0.92
CA ILE A 10 -4.46 -2.79 2.25
C ILE A 10 -5.23 -1.49 2.48
N VAL A 11 -6.56 -1.60 2.56
CA VAL A 11 -7.46 -0.45 2.73
C VAL A 11 -7.76 -0.23 4.21
N GLY A 12 -7.61 1.00 4.70
CA GLY A 12 -7.99 1.34 6.06
C GLY A 12 -7.61 2.75 6.51
N ASP A 13 -8.13 3.15 7.67
CA ASP A 13 -7.69 4.37 8.35
C ASP A 13 -6.50 4.07 9.28
N PHE A 14 -5.31 4.43 8.81
CA PHE A 14 -4.07 4.27 9.58
C PHE A 14 -3.71 5.51 10.42
N SER A 15 -4.51 6.57 10.38
CA SER A 15 -4.22 7.83 11.10
C SER A 15 -4.31 7.65 12.62
N VAL A 16 -5.11 6.68 13.08
CA VAL A 16 -5.29 6.32 14.50
C VAL A 16 -4.02 5.77 15.14
N TYR A 17 -3.08 5.28 14.34
CA TYR A 17 -1.82 4.76 14.85
C TYR A 17 -0.80 5.88 15.03
N THR A 18 -0.28 6.03 16.24
CA THR A 18 0.66 7.09 16.60
C THR A 18 2.13 6.64 16.57
N SER A 19 2.39 5.33 16.46
CA SER A 19 3.75 4.80 16.52
C SER A 19 4.57 5.20 15.28
N LYS A 20 5.71 5.85 15.50
CA LYS A 20 6.64 6.25 14.43
C LYS A 20 7.08 5.05 13.56
N PRO A 21 7.44 3.87 14.12
CA PRO A 21 7.86 2.74 13.30
C PRO A 21 6.79 2.26 12.31
N LEU A 22 5.51 2.27 12.70
CA LEU A 22 4.42 1.85 11.81
C LEU A 22 4.18 2.88 10.70
N LYS A 23 4.22 4.18 11.04
CA LYS A 23 4.12 5.26 10.05
C LYS A 23 5.25 5.20 9.03
N ASP A 24 6.48 4.99 9.51
CA ASP A 24 7.66 4.85 8.64
C ASP A 24 7.52 3.62 7.74
N PHE A 25 7.06 2.48 8.28
CA PHE A 25 6.82 1.27 7.50
C PHE A 25 5.79 1.49 6.38
N ILE A 26 4.62 2.05 6.70
CA ILE A 26 3.57 2.38 5.73
C ILE A 26 4.10 3.33 4.64
N TYR A 27 4.87 4.34 5.05
CA TYR A 27 5.44 5.32 4.15
C TYR A 27 6.43 4.71 3.15
N GLU A 28 7.34 3.86 3.62
CA GLU A 28 8.30 3.17 2.74
C GLU A 28 7.63 2.09 1.89
N SER A 29 6.62 1.37 2.41
CA SER A 29 5.82 0.41 1.62
C SER A 29 5.13 1.09 0.44
N ASN A 30 4.48 2.25 0.66
CA ASN A 30 3.81 3.01 -0.40
C ASN A 30 4.72 3.55 -1.50
N ARG A 31 6.05 3.48 -1.32
CA ARG A 31 7.06 3.82 -2.33
C ARG A 31 7.61 2.59 -3.06
N GLY A 32 7.31 1.38 -2.56
CA GLY A 32 7.64 0.11 -3.19
C GLY A 32 6.69 -0.24 -4.34
N ARG A 33 6.72 -1.51 -4.77
CA ARG A 33 5.83 -2.03 -5.82
C ARG A 33 4.92 -3.16 -5.35
N ASP A 34 5.20 -3.78 -4.20
CA ASP A 34 4.54 -5.03 -3.83
C ASP A 34 3.39 -4.82 -2.84
N ILE A 35 3.46 -3.83 -1.96
CA ILE A 35 2.47 -3.60 -0.90
C ILE A 35 2.18 -2.11 -0.77
N PHE A 36 0.89 -1.76 -0.80
CA PHE A 36 0.42 -0.38 -0.64
C PHE A 36 -0.68 -0.30 0.42
N PHE A 37 -0.67 0.77 1.19
CA PHE A 37 -1.66 1.13 2.20
C PHE A 37 -2.41 2.36 1.71
N VAL A 38 -3.73 2.27 1.60
CA VAL A 38 -4.58 3.32 1.04
C VAL A 38 -5.82 3.56 1.88
N SER A 39 -6.45 4.72 1.71
CA SER A 39 -7.61 5.14 2.50
C SER A 39 -8.95 4.65 1.95
N SER A 40 -9.02 4.28 0.66
CA SER A 40 -10.26 3.83 0.03
C SER A 40 -10.05 2.64 -0.90
N GLU A 41 -11.15 1.96 -1.24
CA GLU A 41 -11.15 0.90 -2.24
C GLU A 41 -10.85 1.45 -3.65
N GLU A 42 -11.29 2.69 -3.96
CA GLU A 42 -10.96 3.31 -5.25
C GLU A 42 -9.45 3.51 -5.42
N ASP A 43 -8.76 4.00 -4.39
CA ASP A 43 -7.30 4.17 -4.39
C ASP A 43 -6.58 2.82 -4.58
N ALA A 44 -7.13 1.74 -4.00
CA ALA A 44 -6.58 0.39 -4.14
C ALA A 44 -6.71 -0.10 -5.59
N VAL A 45 -7.89 0.08 -6.18
CA VAL A 45 -8.16 -0.30 -7.57
C VAL A 45 -7.28 0.48 -8.55
N ASP A 46 -7.09 1.79 -8.32
CA ASP A 46 -6.24 2.62 -9.16
C ASP A 46 -4.75 2.30 -9.00
N GLY A 47 -4.31 1.92 -7.79
CA GLY A 47 -2.96 1.44 -7.53
C GLY A 47 -2.62 0.15 -8.28
N LEU A 48 -3.51 -0.85 -8.21
CA LEU A 48 -3.31 -2.16 -8.84
C LEU A 48 -3.45 -2.16 -10.38
N LYS A 49 -4.05 -1.11 -10.97
CA LYS A 49 -4.18 -0.96 -12.42
C LYS A 49 -2.96 -0.32 -13.09
N LYS A 50 -2.04 0.23 -12.31
CA LYS A 50 -0.97 1.12 -12.81
C LYS A 50 0.25 0.37 -13.36
N PHE A 51 0.27 -0.96 -13.27
CA PHE A 51 1.37 -1.84 -13.68
C PHE A 51 0.86 -2.94 -14.62
#